data_AF-A0A3B0RPG4-F1
#
_entry.id   AF-A0A3B0RPG4-F1
#
_cell.length_a   1.000
_cell.length_b   1.000
_cell.length_c   1.000
_cell.angle_alpha   90.00
_cell.angle_beta   90.00
_cell.angle_gamma   90.00
#
_symmetry.space_group_name_H-M   'P 1'
#
loop_
_entity.id
_entity.type
_entity.pdbx_description
1 polymer ?
#
loop_
_entity_poly.entity_id
_entity_poly.type
_entity_poly.pdbx_seq_one_letter_code
_entity_poly.pdbx_strand_id
1 'polypeptide(L)'
;GDLYYQDYFTALAEKYDNFAYIPALSDKKAGDDWNGETGFVHEAAERFFDGSFAGHQAYLCGPPPMIEASIRALMKGRLFENDIYCEKFLSKADGTGDKRSPLFKRI
;
A
#
# COMPACT_ATOMS: atom_id res chain seq x y z
N GLY A 1 -19.12 5.05 2.85
CA GLY A 1 -17.90 5.05 2.02
C GLY A 1 -17.27 3.67 2.06
N ASP A 2 -16.35 3.38 1.15
CA ASP A 2 -15.70 2.05 1.03
C ASP A 2 -14.66 1.75 2.12
N LEU A 3 -14.48 2.67 3.08
CA LEU A 3 -13.55 2.52 4.19
C LEU A 3 -14.23 1.86 5.38
N TYR A 4 -13.62 0.78 5.85
CA TYR A 4 -14.02 0.07 7.06
C TYR A 4 -13.07 0.41 8.20
N TYR A 5 -13.58 0.42 9.43
CA TYR A 5 -12.81 0.72 10.65
C TYR A 5 -12.10 2.09 10.64
N GLN A 6 -12.57 3.05 9.83
CA GLN A 6 -11.98 4.38 9.75
C GLN A 6 -11.89 5.04 11.13
N ASP A 7 -12.98 5.09 11.89
CA ASP A 7 -13.00 5.70 13.22
C ASP A 7 -12.03 5.02 14.18
N TYR A 8 -11.88 3.70 14.09
CA TYR A 8 -10.96 2.93 14.93
C TYR A 8 -9.49 3.30 14.63
N PHE A 9 -9.09 3.34 13.35
CA PHE A 9 -7.72 3.69 13.00
C PHE A 9 -7.41 5.18 13.19
N THR A 10 -8.37 6.07 12.95
CA THR A 10 -8.24 7.49 13.29
C THR A 10 -8.01 7.66 14.79
N ALA A 11 -8.80 7.01 15.64
CA ALA A 11 -8.62 7.07 17.09
C ALA A 11 -7.27 6.49 17.56
N LEU A 12 -6.74 5.47 16.86
CA LEU A 12 -5.39 4.98 17.13
C LEU A 12 -4.31 6.00 16.76
N ALA A 13 -4.45 6.69 15.63
CA ALA A 13 -3.51 7.72 15.18
C ALA A 13 -3.52 8.96 16.09
N GLU A 14 -4.68 9.33 16.65
CA GLU A 14 -4.77 10.39 17.67
C GLU A 14 -4.12 9.99 19.00
N LYS A 15 -4.11 8.68 19.31
CA LYS A 15 -3.63 8.17 20.59
C LYS A 15 -2.12 7.94 20.63
N TYR A 16 -1.50 7.61 19.50
CA TYR A 16 -0.11 7.17 19.44
C TYR A 16 0.67 7.96 18.37
N ASP A 17 1.61 8.80 18.81
CA ASP A 17 2.42 9.67 17.94
C ASP A 17 3.27 8.90 16.91
N ASN A 18 3.50 7.60 17.14
CA ASN A 18 4.25 6.72 16.26
C ASN A 18 3.38 5.93 15.27
N PHE A 19 2.08 6.24 15.16
CA PHE A 19 1.15 5.60 14.24
C PHE A 19 0.42 6.64 13.38
N ALA A 20 0.46 6.44 12.07
CA ALA A 20 -0.27 7.26 11.10
C ALA A 20 -1.25 6.38 10.31
N TYR A 21 -2.48 6.87 10.13
CA TYR A 21 -3.49 6.24 9.28
C TYR A 21 -3.76 7.14 8.07
N ILE A 22 -3.39 6.66 6.88
CA ILE A 22 -3.48 7.41 5.63
C ILE A 22 -4.45 6.68 4.68
N PRO A 23 -5.76 6.95 4.76
CA PRO A 23 -6.72 6.33 3.85
C PRO A 23 -6.64 6.95 2.45
N ALA A 24 -6.75 6.11 1.42
CA ALA A 24 -6.72 6.54 0.02
C ALA A 24 -7.92 5.97 -0.75
N LEU A 25 -8.58 6.81 -1.56
CA LEU A 25 -9.63 6.39 -2.50
C LEU A 25 -9.17 6.64 -3.93
N SER A 26 -9.08 5.56 -4.72
CA SER A 26 -8.64 5.64 -6.12
C SER A 26 -9.70 6.21 -7.06
N ASP A 27 -10.98 5.95 -6.77
CA ASP A 27 -12.11 6.45 -7.56
C ASP A 27 -13.03 7.28 -6.66
N LYS A 28 -12.72 8.57 -6.54
CA LYS A 28 -13.56 9.53 -5.82
C LYS A 28 -14.78 9.87 -6.69
N LYS A 29 -15.99 9.61 -6.19
CA LYS A 29 -17.21 9.98 -6.92
C LYS A 29 -17.47 11.48 -6.80
N ALA A 30 -18.01 12.07 -7.85
CA ALA A 30 -18.47 13.45 -7.83
C ALA A 30 -19.55 13.62 -6.74
N GLY A 31 -19.28 14.49 -5.76
CA GLY A 31 -20.17 14.72 -4.61
C GLY A 31 -19.75 14.01 -3.31
N ASP A 32 -18.70 13.18 -3.31
CA ASP A 32 -18.14 12.65 -2.06
C ASP A 32 -17.41 13.75 -1.28
N ASP A 33 -17.78 13.91 -0.01
CA ASP A 33 -17.09 14.74 0.99
C ASP A 33 -15.79 14.06 1.47
N TRP A 34 -14.91 13.76 0.51
CA TRP A 34 -13.64 13.08 0.74
C TRP A 34 -12.49 14.08 0.79
N ASN A 35 -11.85 14.16 1.95
CA ASN A 35 -10.72 15.05 2.24
C ASN A 35 -9.39 14.30 2.46
N GLY A 36 -9.37 12.97 2.32
CA GLY A 36 -8.16 12.15 2.44
C GLY A 36 -7.42 11.98 1.10
N GLU A 37 -6.48 11.03 1.05
CA GLU A 37 -5.67 10.79 -0.15
C GLU A 37 -6.53 10.32 -1.33
N THR A 38 -6.14 10.75 -2.53
CA THR A 38 -6.76 10.31 -3.79
C THR A 38 -5.74 9.59 -4.66
N GLY A 39 -6.24 8.71 -5.53
CA GLY A 39 -5.39 7.83 -6.34
C GLY A 39 -5.06 6.52 -5.63
N PHE A 40 -3.99 5.85 -6.06
CA PHE A 40 -3.64 4.53 -5.56
C PHE A 40 -2.81 4.59 -4.27
N VAL A 41 -2.95 3.56 -3.44
CA VAL A 41 -2.26 3.46 -2.13
C VAL A 41 -0.73 3.58 -2.21
N HIS A 42 -0.11 3.09 -3.27
CA HIS A 42 1.35 3.19 -3.46
C HIS A 42 1.79 4.62 -3.77
N GLU A 43 0.94 5.42 -4.43
CA GLU A 43 1.21 6.84 -4.69
C GLU A 43 1.03 7.68 -3.42
N ALA A 44 0.01 7.36 -2.62
CA ALA A 44 -0.16 7.95 -1.28
C ALA A 44 1.04 7.66 -0.38
N ALA A 45 1.56 6.44 -0.39
CA ALA A 45 2.77 6.08 0.33
C ALA A 45 4.01 6.82 -0.19
N GLU A 46 4.19 6.95 -1.52
CA GLU A 46 5.29 7.74 -2.09
C GLU A 46 5.24 9.20 -1.62
N ARG A 47 4.04 9.82 -1.55
CA ARG A 47 3.89 11.19 -1.03
C ARG A 47 4.17 11.29 0.47
N PHE A 48 3.66 10.35 1.26
CA PHE A 48 3.80 10.38 2.72
C PHE A 48 5.26 10.21 3.19
N PHE A 49 6.05 9.42 2.47
CA PHE A 49 7.46 9.13 2.78
C PHE A 49 8.45 9.93 1.92
N ASP A 50 8.00 11.00 1.25
CA ASP A 50 8.84 11.84 0.39
C ASP A 50 9.66 11.04 -0.65
N GLY A 51 9.08 9.96 -1.17
CA GLY A 51 9.68 9.08 -2.16
C GLY A 51 10.82 8.17 -1.67
N SER A 52 11.08 8.10 -0.35
CA SER A 52 12.14 7.26 0.22
C SER A 52 11.63 6.37 1.35
N PHE A 53 11.82 5.07 1.18
CA PHE A 53 11.44 4.03 2.15
C PHE A 53 12.65 3.36 2.81
N ALA A 54 13.87 3.89 2.60
CA ALA A 54 15.07 3.33 3.17
C ALA A 54 14.96 3.20 4.71
N GLY A 55 15.40 2.06 5.26
CA GLY A 55 15.36 1.77 6.69
C GLY A 55 14.00 1.35 7.25
N HIS A 56 12.98 1.20 6.40
CA HIS A 56 11.66 0.70 6.79
C HIS A 56 11.51 -0.79 6.48
N GLN A 57 10.37 -1.36 6.87
CA GLN A 57 9.88 -2.65 6.41
C GLN A 57 8.45 -2.47 5.93
N ALA A 58 8.10 -3.12 4.82
CA ALA A 58 6.77 -3.04 4.23
C ALA A 58 6.03 -4.37 4.32
N TYR A 59 4.78 -4.30 4.78
CA TYR A 59 3.86 -5.43 4.82
C TYR A 59 2.69 -5.09 3.90
N LEU A 60 2.53 -5.90 2.84
CA LEU A 60 1.56 -5.66 1.78
C LEU A 60 0.56 -6.81 1.71
N CYS A 61 -0.73 -6.49 1.63
CA CYS A 61 -1.79 -7.48 1.51
C CYS A 61 -2.87 -6.97 0.54
N GLY A 62 -3.24 -7.78 -0.46
CA GLY A 62 -4.32 -7.43 -1.38
C GLY A 62 -4.19 -8.02 -2.79
N PRO A 63 -4.92 -7.44 -3.78
CA PRO A 63 -4.95 -7.97 -5.15
C PRO A 63 -3.57 -7.94 -5.82
N PRO A 64 -3.21 -8.94 -6.65
CA PRO A 64 -1.89 -9.01 -7.29
C PRO A 64 -1.47 -7.73 -8.03
N PRO A 65 -2.34 -7.03 -8.80
CA PRO A 65 -1.95 -5.77 -9.44
C PRO A 65 -1.53 -4.67 -8.47
N MET A 66 -2.21 -4.58 -7.31
CA MET A 66 -1.89 -3.60 -6.27
C MET A 66 -0.55 -3.92 -5.61
N ILE A 67 -0.30 -5.21 -5.33
CA ILE A 67 0.96 -5.68 -4.75
C ILE A 67 2.14 -5.36 -5.69
N GLU A 68 2.03 -5.68 -6.98
CA GLU A 68 3.12 -5.41 -7.93
C GLU A 68 3.40 -3.91 -8.11
N ALA A 69 2.36 -3.06 -8.12
CA ALA A 69 2.53 -1.60 -8.16
C ALA A 69 3.23 -1.07 -6.90
N SER A 70 2.86 -1.60 -5.73
CA SER A 70 3.45 -1.22 -4.44
C SER A 70 4.92 -1.65 -4.35
N ILE A 71 5.26 -2.89 -4.75
CA ILE A 71 6.66 -3.35 -4.79
C ILE A 71 7.52 -2.42 -5.66
N ARG A 72 7.02 -2.02 -6.84
CA ARG A 72 7.75 -1.10 -7.72
C ARG A 72 8.01 0.25 -7.06
N ALA A 73 7.00 0.84 -6.42
CA ALA A 73 7.13 2.12 -5.71
C ALA A 73 8.14 2.01 -4.55
N LEU A 74 8.04 0.95 -3.75
CA LEU A 74 8.95 0.68 -2.63
C LEU A 74 10.40 0.53 -3.08
N MET A 75 10.66 -0.27 -4.12
CA MET A 75 12.01 -0.46 -4.66
C MET A 75 12.58 0.81 -5.30
N LYS A 76 11.73 1.63 -5.96
CA LYS A 76 12.12 2.95 -6.45
C LYS A 76 12.55 3.87 -5.30
N GLY A 77 11.87 3.80 -4.16
CA GLY A 77 12.26 4.49 -2.91
C GLY A 77 13.28 3.74 -2.06
N ARG A 78 14.06 2.82 -2.65
CA ARG A 78 15.21 2.13 -2.03
C ARG A 78 14.88 1.14 -0.91
N LEU A 79 13.67 0.59 -0.88
CA LEU A 79 13.34 -0.58 -0.06
C LEU A 79 13.48 -1.86 -0.89
N PHE A 80 14.27 -2.82 -0.43
CA PHE A 80 14.62 -4.02 -1.21
C PHE A 80 13.93 -5.28 -0.69
N GLU A 81 14.04 -6.40 -1.45
CA GLU A 81 13.27 -7.63 -1.23
C GLU A 81 13.26 -8.11 0.23
N ASN A 82 14.39 -8.06 0.93
CA ASN A 82 14.50 -8.56 2.32
C ASN A 82 13.60 -7.81 3.32
N ASP A 83 13.14 -6.62 2.97
CA ASP A 83 12.29 -5.78 3.81
C ASP A 83 10.87 -5.62 3.24
N ILE A 84 10.50 -6.42 2.24
CA ILE A 84 9.16 -6.40 1.61
C ILE A 84 8.48 -7.77 1.80
N TYR A 85 7.40 -7.78 2.58
CA TYR A 85 6.60 -8.95 2.90
C TYR A 85 5.22 -8.83 2.24
N CYS A 86 4.80 -9.86 1.51
CA CYS A 86 3.58 -9.80 0.70
C CYS A 86 2.66 -10.99 0.94
N GLU A 87 1.37 -10.71 1.03
CA GLU A 87 0.28 -11.69 0.92
C GLU A 87 -0.64 -11.32 -0.25
N LYS A 88 -0.69 -12.16 -1.28
CA LYS A 88 -1.49 -11.91 -2.49
C LYS A 88 -2.85 -12.59 -2.38
N PHE A 89 -3.92 -11.85 -2.66
CA PHE A 89 -5.26 -12.41 -2.81
C PHE A 89 -5.40 -13.06 -4.20
N LEU A 90 -5.16 -14.37 -4.29
CA LEU A 90 -5.23 -15.10 -5.55
C LEU A 90 -6.66 -15.56 -5.85
N SER A 91 -7.11 -15.32 -7.07
CA SER A 91 -8.35 -15.83 -7.63
C SER A 91 -8.08 -16.97 -8.62
N LYS A 92 -9.14 -17.67 -9.08
CA LYS A 92 -9.00 -18.68 -10.14
C LYS A 92 -8.44 -18.10 -11.45
N ALA A 93 -8.65 -16.81 -11.73
CA ALA A 93 -8.16 -16.17 -12.95
C ALA A 93 -6.63 -15.96 -12.92
N ASP A 94 -6.01 -15.95 -11.74
CA ASP A 94 -4.56 -15.75 -11.57
C ASP A 94 -3.74 -17.03 -11.82
N GLY A 95 -4.41 -18.18 -11.98
CA GLY A 95 -3.77 -19.48 -12.21
C GLY A 95 -3.17 -20.11 -10.94
N THR A 96 -2.43 -21.21 -11.09
CA THR A 96 -2.03 -22.10 -10.00
C THR A 96 -0.66 -21.78 -9.36
N GLY A 97 -0.27 -20.51 -9.25
CA GLY A 97 1.02 -20.20 -8.63
C GLY A 97 1.09 -18.82 -8.01
N ASP A 98 1.35 -18.80 -6.70
CA ASP A 98 1.94 -17.64 -6.05
C ASP A 98 3.37 -17.45 -6.59
N LYS A 99 3.48 -16.63 -7.64
CA LYS A 99 4.77 -16.26 -8.21
C LYS A 99 5.26 -15.02 -7.47
N ARG A 100 6.43 -15.13 -6.83
CA ARG A 100 7.21 -13.96 -6.36
C ARG A 100 7.33 -12.94 -7.49
N SER A 101 7.31 -11.66 -7.12
CA SER A 101 7.47 -10.57 -8.09
C SER A 101 8.77 -10.77 -8.87
N PRO A 102 8.77 -10.58 -10.20
CA PRO A 102 9.99 -10.66 -11.00
C PRO A 102 11.02 -9.57 -10.64
N LEU A 103 10.62 -8.53 -9.93
CA LEU A 103 11.49 -7.44 -9.49
C LEU A 103 12.50 -7.89 -8.42
N PHE A 104 12.15 -8.89 -7.63
CA PHE A 104 12.99 -9.43 -6.56
C PHE A 104 14.30 -10.06 -7.05
N LYS A 105 14.35 -10.56 -8.29
CA LYS A 105 15.56 -11.20 -8.85
C LYS A 105 16.53 -10.23 -9.54
N ARG A 106 16.29 -8.92 -9.51
CA ARG A 106 16.96 -7.94 -10.41
C ARG A 106 17.98 -7.01 -9.76
N ILE A 107 18.53 -7.34 -8.60
CA ILE A 107 19.56 -6.53 -7.91
C ILE A 107 20.79 -7.37 -7.61
#